data_AF-A0A9P5XLF1-F1
#
_entry.id   AF-A0A9P5XLF1-F1
#
_cell.length_a   1.000
_cell.length_b   1.000
_cell.length_c   1.000
_cell.angle_alpha   90.00
_cell.angle_beta   90.00
_cell.angle_gamma   90.00
#
_symmetry.space_group_name_H-M   'P 1'
#
loop_
_entity.id
_entity.type
_entity.pdbx_description
1 polymer ?
#
loop_
_entity_poly.entity_id
_entity_poly.type
_entity_poly.pdbx_seq_one_letter_code
_entity_poly.pdbx_strand_id
1 'polypeptide(L)'
;MTDAKPTAKRVCQIIKLKPSRVAEYKEIHADVWPGVLAALKRAHVTDYSIHHYPPLQLLIATFKYTGDDYVEDMKKVAEDSETQKWWALTDEMQESFVEGATGSGKEVPWWQEVEEVFRFES
;
A
#
# COMPACT_ATOMS: atom_id res chain seq x y z
N MET A 1 25.06 -1.50 -25.88
CA MET A 1 24.44 -2.51 -25.01
C MET A 1 23.26 -1.83 -24.37
N THR A 2 22.05 -2.31 -24.62
CA THR A 2 20.81 -1.67 -24.14
C THR A 2 20.77 -1.77 -22.63
N ASP A 3 20.92 -0.64 -21.94
CA ASP A 3 20.62 -0.49 -20.52
C ASP A 3 19.14 -0.79 -20.32
N ALA A 4 18.81 -2.06 -20.13
CA ALA A 4 17.48 -2.45 -19.70
C ALA A 4 17.31 -1.86 -18.30
N LYS A 5 16.52 -0.77 -18.19
CA LYS A 5 16.03 -0.29 -16.90
C LYS A 5 15.50 -1.49 -16.12
N PRO A 6 15.82 -1.63 -14.82
CA PRO A 6 15.19 -2.65 -14.00
C PRO A 6 13.68 -2.58 -14.21
N THR A 7 13.06 -3.69 -14.58
CA THR A 7 11.60 -3.77 -14.71
C THR A 7 11.00 -3.37 -13.37
N ALA A 8 10.20 -2.30 -13.37
CA ALA A 8 9.54 -1.76 -12.18
C ALA A 8 8.93 -2.89 -11.33
N LYS A 9 9.22 -2.91 -10.02
CA LYS A 9 8.59 -3.87 -9.09
C LYS A 9 7.09 -3.57 -9.06
N ARG A 10 6.26 -4.60 -9.21
CA ARG A 10 4.80 -4.51 -9.06
C ARG A 10 4.45 -5.18 -7.74
N VAL A 11 3.57 -4.54 -6.98
CA VAL A 11 3.10 -5.06 -5.70
C VAL A 11 1.60 -5.19 -5.79
N CYS A 12 1.10 -6.35 -5.38
CA CYS A 12 -0.30 -6.59 -5.08
C CYS A 12 -0.38 -7.05 -3.64
N GLN A 13 -1.25 -6.45 -2.85
CA GLN A 13 -1.41 -6.78 -1.44
C GLN A 13 -2.85 -6.65 -0.99
N ILE A 14 -3.21 -7.42 0.02
CA ILE A 14 -4.58 -7.51 0.52
C ILE A 14 -4.67 -7.29 2.03
N ILE A 15 -5.80 -6.76 2.47
CA ILE A 15 -6.17 -6.62 3.88
C ILE A 15 -7.70 -6.65 4.02
N LYS A 16 -8.21 -6.98 5.20
CA LYS A 16 -9.65 -6.85 5.46
C LYS A 16 -9.98 -5.41 5.82
N LEU A 17 -11.12 -4.94 5.35
CA LEU A 17 -11.79 -3.73 5.79
C LEU A 17 -12.88 -4.10 6.81
N LYS A 18 -12.97 -3.37 7.92
CA LYS A 18 -14.06 -3.57 8.87
C LYS A 18 -15.38 -3.15 8.22
N PRO A 19 -16.44 -3.98 8.25
CA PRO A 19 -17.73 -3.63 7.63
C PRO A 19 -18.30 -2.29 8.09
N SER A 20 -18.09 -1.95 9.36
CA SER A 20 -18.56 -0.69 9.97
C SER A 20 -17.80 0.55 9.50
N ARG A 21 -16.66 0.40 8.81
CA ARG A 21 -15.76 1.48 8.42
C ARG A 21 -15.75 1.75 6.91
N VAL A 22 -16.56 1.02 6.14
CA VAL A 22 -16.52 1.09 4.66
C VAL A 22 -16.80 2.50 4.12
N ALA A 23 -17.80 3.20 4.66
CA ALA A 23 -18.15 4.55 4.19
C ALA A 23 -17.02 5.55 4.49
N GLU A 24 -16.57 5.58 5.74
CA GLU A 24 -15.47 6.44 6.21
C GLU A 24 -14.18 6.17 5.45
N TYR A 25 -13.81 4.91 5.24
CA TYR A 25 -12.62 4.53 4.49
C TYR A 25 -12.62 5.12 3.07
N LYS A 26 -13.77 5.04 2.37
CA LYS A 26 -13.92 5.62 1.02
C LYS A 26 -13.87 7.14 1.04
N GLU A 27 -14.50 7.77 2.02
CA GLU A 27 -14.51 9.23 2.18
C GLU A 27 -13.10 9.77 2.36
N ILE A 28 -12.33 9.21 3.30
CA ILE A 28 -10.96 9.71 3.54
C ILE A 28 -10.03 9.41 2.36
N HIS A 29 -10.21 8.28 1.66
CA HIS A 29 -9.37 7.95 0.48
C HIS A 29 -9.75 8.75 -0.78
N ALA A 30 -10.91 9.41 -0.80
CA ALA A 30 -11.23 10.38 -1.84
C ALA A 30 -10.46 11.70 -1.66
N ASP A 31 -9.95 11.98 -0.46
CA ASP A 31 -9.18 13.18 -0.11
C ASP A 31 -7.93 12.83 0.72
N VAL A 32 -7.07 11.97 0.15
CA VAL A 32 -5.82 11.56 0.80
C VAL A 32 -4.93 12.79 1.06
N TRP A 33 -4.36 12.86 2.25
CA TRP A 33 -3.53 13.99 2.65
C TRP A 33 -2.37 14.24 1.69
N PRO A 34 -2.14 15.50 1.26
CA PRO A 34 -1.11 15.81 0.26
C PRO A 34 0.31 15.36 0.64
N GLY A 35 0.70 15.39 1.92
CA GLY A 35 2.04 14.96 2.33
C GLY A 35 2.22 13.45 2.29
N VAL A 36 1.16 12.65 2.50
CA VAL A 36 1.16 11.19 2.28
C VAL A 36 1.40 10.88 0.79
N LEU A 37 0.67 11.57 -0.10
CA LEU A 37 0.87 11.42 -1.54
C LEU A 37 2.28 11.87 -1.97
N ALA A 38 2.80 12.94 -1.35
CA ALA A 38 4.15 13.41 -1.61
C ALA A 38 5.21 12.41 -1.13
N ALA A 39 5.01 11.75 0.02
CA ALA A 39 5.90 10.71 0.54
C ALA A 39 5.96 9.51 -0.42
N LEU A 40 4.82 9.01 -0.87
CA LEU A 40 4.73 7.94 -1.87
C LEU A 40 5.45 8.31 -3.18
N LYS A 41 5.24 9.54 -3.66
CA LYS A 41 5.90 10.03 -4.87
C LYS A 41 7.42 10.13 -4.72
N ARG A 42 7.93 10.61 -3.58
CA ARG A 42 9.38 10.65 -3.28
C ARG A 42 10.00 9.25 -3.23
N ALA A 43 9.22 8.25 -2.84
CA ALA A 43 9.59 6.85 -2.77
C ALA A 43 9.30 6.07 -4.07
N HIS A 44 9.11 6.77 -5.20
CA HIS A 44 8.94 6.19 -6.53
C HIS A 44 7.75 5.22 -6.65
N VAL A 45 6.73 5.37 -5.79
CA VAL A 45 5.45 4.67 -5.92
C VAL A 45 4.58 5.41 -6.92
N THR A 46 4.11 4.68 -7.92
CA THR A 46 3.25 5.18 -8.99
C THR A 46 2.16 4.18 -9.32
N ASP A 47 1.11 4.62 -10.01
CA ASP A 47 0.01 3.76 -10.46
C ASP A 47 -0.61 2.96 -9.29
N TYR A 48 -0.80 3.66 -8.15
CA TYR A 48 -1.32 3.06 -6.93
C TYR A 48 -2.85 3.17 -6.91
N SER A 49 -3.53 2.02 -6.93
CA SER A 49 -4.96 1.90 -6.70
C SER A 49 -5.28 1.00 -5.50
N ILE A 50 -6.42 1.24 -4.87
CA ILE A 50 -7.02 0.36 -3.85
C ILE A 50 -8.44 0.05 -4.28
N HIS A 51 -8.76 -1.24 -4.43
CA HIS A 51 -10.08 -1.74 -4.78
C HIS A 51 -10.74 -2.37 -3.56
N HIS A 52 -12.06 -2.23 -3.41
CA HIS A 52 -12.84 -2.90 -2.36
C HIS A 52 -13.74 -3.97 -2.98
N TYR A 53 -13.68 -5.20 -2.46
CA TYR A 53 -14.56 -6.31 -2.78
C TYR A 53 -15.47 -6.64 -1.56
N PRO A 54 -16.69 -6.09 -1.50
CA PRO A 54 -17.57 -6.18 -0.33
C PRO A 54 -17.93 -7.60 0.14
N PRO A 55 -18.12 -8.61 -0.74
CA PRO A 55 -18.49 -9.96 -0.29
C PRO A 55 -17.49 -10.59 0.69
N LEU A 56 -16.21 -10.22 0.60
CA LEU A 56 -15.15 -10.67 1.51
C LEU A 56 -14.58 -9.53 2.37
N GLN A 57 -15.14 -8.33 2.25
CA GLN A 57 -14.59 -7.10 2.85
C GLN A 57 -13.11 -6.91 2.53
N LEU A 58 -12.71 -7.26 1.30
CA LEU A 58 -11.31 -7.30 0.92
C LEU A 58 -10.91 -5.96 0.30
N LEU A 59 -9.85 -5.35 0.83
CA LEU A 59 -9.13 -4.30 0.13
C LEU A 59 -7.99 -4.94 -0.66
N ILE A 60 -7.85 -4.55 -1.92
CA ILE A 60 -6.83 -5.03 -2.86
C ILE A 60 -6.07 -3.80 -3.34
N ALA A 61 -4.85 -3.65 -2.84
CA ALA A 61 -3.96 -2.56 -3.19
C ALA A 61 -2.95 -3.03 -4.24
N THR A 62 -2.82 -2.27 -5.33
CA THR A 62 -1.81 -2.52 -6.37
C THR A 62 -1.04 -1.26 -6.66
N PHE A 63 0.29 -1.35 -6.77
CA PHE A 63 1.13 -0.23 -7.19
C PHE A 63 2.39 -0.67 -7.93
N LYS A 64 3.01 0.26 -8.64
CA LYS A 64 4.30 0.10 -9.30
C LYS A 64 5.35 0.89 -8.52
N TYR A 65 6.50 0.27 -8.31
CA TYR A 65 7.69 0.92 -7.78
C TYR A 65 8.74 1.04 -8.89
N THR A 66 9.20 2.27 -9.15
CA THR A 66 10.12 2.57 -10.27
C THR A 66 11.48 3.10 -9.82
N GLY A 67 11.81 3.03 -8.54
CA GLY A 67 13.12 3.41 -8.02
C GLY A 67 14.13 2.27 -8.05
N ASP A 68 15.31 2.51 -7.47
CA ASP A 68 16.43 1.56 -7.50
C ASP A 68 16.58 0.73 -6.21
N ASP A 69 16.07 1.21 -5.06
CA ASP A 69 16.10 0.49 -3.77
C ASP A 69 14.74 0.50 -3.07
N TYR A 70 13.94 -0.55 -3.32
CA TYR A 70 12.60 -0.67 -2.77
C TYR A 70 12.57 -0.67 -1.25
N VAL A 71 13.54 -1.34 -0.61
CA VAL A 71 13.55 -1.50 0.84
C VAL A 71 13.83 -0.16 1.51
N GLU A 72 14.84 0.55 1.02
CA GLU A 72 15.22 1.85 1.57
C GLU A 72 14.14 2.91 1.32
N ASP A 73 13.49 2.91 0.15
CA ASP A 73 12.44 3.88 -0.15
C ASP A 73 11.15 3.61 0.65
N MET A 74 10.77 2.34 0.84
CA MET A 74 9.62 2.01 1.71
C MET A 74 9.91 2.29 3.18
N LYS A 75 11.16 2.17 3.61
CA LYS A 75 11.58 2.59 4.96
C LYS A 75 11.39 4.10 5.16
N LYS A 76 11.77 4.94 4.19
CA LYS A 76 11.54 6.39 4.25
C LYS A 76 10.05 6.74 4.31
N VAL A 77 9.19 5.99 3.61
CA VAL A 77 7.73 6.14 3.72
C VAL A 77 7.26 5.79 5.14
N ALA A 78 7.80 4.72 5.73
CA ALA A 78 7.45 4.33 7.11
C ALA A 78 7.94 5.31 8.18
N GLU A 79 9.00 6.06 7.91
CA GLU A 79 9.55 7.11 8.77
C GLU A 79 8.87 8.48 8.59
N ASP A 80 8.07 8.67 7.53
CA ASP A 80 7.38 9.92 7.25
C ASP A 80 6.23 10.18 8.26
N SER A 81 6.28 11.34 8.92
CA SER A 81 5.37 11.64 10.03
C SER A 81 3.90 11.82 9.62
N GLU A 82 3.62 12.28 8.39
CA GLU A 82 2.24 12.36 7.91
C GLU A 82 1.71 10.98 7.56
N THR A 83 2.56 10.14 6.96
CA THR A 83 2.25 8.74 6.66
C THR A 83 1.94 7.95 7.92
N GLN A 84 2.71 8.10 8.99
CA GLN A 84 2.44 7.43 10.27
C GLN A 84 1.10 7.84 10.88
N LYS A 85 0.73 9.14 10.82
CA LYS A 85 -0.56 9.63 11.31
C LYS A 85 -1.72 9.13 10.46
N TRP A 86 -1.54 9.11 9.14
CA TRP A 86 -2.50 8.55 8.20
C TRP A 86 -2.74 7.06 8.48
N TRP A 87 -1.67 6.30 8.67
CA TRP A 87 -1.76 4.89 9.01
C TRP A 87 -2.43 4.63 10.35
N ALA A 88 -2.14 5.41 11.39
CA ALA A 88 -2.83 5.28 12.66
C ALA A 88 -4.36 5.38 12.50
N LEU A 89 -4.84 6.28 11.62
CA LEU A 89 -6.26 6.39 11.28
C LEU A 89 -6.77 5.18 10.47
N THR A 90 -6.06 4.78 9.40
CA THR A 90 -6.53 3.72 8.51
C THR A 90 -6.42 2.32 9.11
N ASP A 91 -5.43 2.07 9.96
CA ASP A 91 -5.22 0.80 10.64
C ASP A 91 -6.41 0.47 11.56
N GLU A 92 -7.02 1.48 12.19
CA GLU A 92 -8.25 1.31 12.98
C GLU A 92 -9.43 0.81 12.14
N MET A 93 -9.39 1.02 10.82
CA MET A 93 -10.41 0.60 9.88
C MET A 93 -10.17 -0.80 9.31
N GLN A 94 -8.99 -1.36 9.53
CA GLN A 94 -8.52 -2.56 8.85
C GLN A 94 -8.28 -3.73 9.82
N GLU A 95 -8.19 -4.94 9.28
CA GLU A 95 -7.72 -6.12 9.99
C GLU A 95 -6.75 -6.91 9.11
N SER A 96 -5.54 -7.15 9.63
CA SER A 96 -4.51 -7.89 8.91
C SER A 96 -4.84 -9.37 8.75
N PHE A 97 -4.39 -9.95 7.64
CA PHE A 97 -4.31 -11.41 7.46
C PHE A 97 -3.00 -12.00 8.01
N VAL A 98 -2.01 -11.16 8.30
CA VAL A 98 -0.69 -11.57 8.76
C VAL A 98 -0.74 -11.80 10.26
N GLU A 99 -0.41 -13.01 10.70
CA GLU A 99 -0.39 -13.38 12.11
C GLU A 99 0.64 -12.53 12.88
N GLY A 100 0.22 -11.97 14.01
CA GLY A 100 1.08 -11.13 14.85
C GLY A 100 1.23 -9.66 14.39
N ALA A 101 0.59 -9.26 13.29
CA ALA A 101 0.61 -7.88 12.84
C ALA A 101 -0.18 -6.97 13.78
N THR A 102 0.38 -5.79 14.09
CA THR A 102 -0.20 -4.82 15.06
C THR A 102 -0.46 -3.43 14.50
N GLY A 103 -0.09 -3.20 13.23
CA GLY A 103 -0.31 -1.94 12.51
C GLY A 103 0.73 -1.75 11.41
N SER A 104 0.54 -0.71 10.61
CA SER A 104 1.47 -0.31 9.55
C SER A 104 2.79 0.22 10.13
N GLY A 105 3.89 0.05 9.39
CA GLY A 105 5.22 0.49 9.79
C GLY A 105 5.84 -0.27 10.98
N LYS A 106 5.33 -1.46 11.31
CA LYS A 106 5.89 -2.37 12.33
C LYS A 106 6.79 -3.42 11.69
N GLU A 107 7.49 -4.20 12.54
CA GLU A 107 8.36 -5.30 12.08
C GLU A 107 7.57 -6.38 11.31
N VAL A 108 6.35 -6.69 11.78
CA VAL A 108 5.43 -7.60 11.08
C VAL A 108 4.60 -6.79 10.08
N PRO A 109 4.57 -7.17 8.78
CA PRO A 109 3.80 -6.46 7.77
C PRO A 109 2.31 -6.38 8.10
N TRP A 110 1.71 -5.21 7.86
CA TRP A 110 0.28 -5.02 8.08
C TRP A 110 -0.57 -5.57 6.93
N TRP A 111 -0.13 -5.34 5.69
CA TRP A 111 -0.76 -5.86 4.48
C TRP A 111 -0.12 -7.19 4.08
N GLN A 112 -0.92 -8.12 3.57
CA GLN A 112 -0.44 -9.40 3.04
C GLN A 112 -0.12 -9.22 1.55
N GLU A 113 1.16 -9.28 1.18
CA GLU A 113 1.56 -9.34 -0.24
C GLU A 113 1.06 -10.65 -0.87
N VAL A 114 0.62 -10.60 -2.13
CA VAL A 114 0.15 -11.76 -2.90
C VAL A 114 1.01 -11.96 -4.14
N GLU A 115 1.17 -13.23 -4.56
CA GLU A 115 2.03 -13.62 -5.68
C GLU A 115 1.50 -13.16 -7.04
N GLU A 116 2.36 -12.54 -7.84
CA GLU A 116 2.10 -12.30 -9.26
C GLU A 116 2.35 -13.59 -10.05
N VAL A 117 1.28 -14.28 -10.45
CA VAL A 117 1.38 -15.58 -11.18
C VAL A 117 1.38 -15.43 -12.70
N PHE A 118 0.98 -14.26 -13.23
CA PHE A 118 0.94 -13.97 -14.66
C PHE A 118 1.09 -12.48 -14.91
N ARG A 119 1.80 -12.14 -16.00
CA ARG A 119 1.98 -10.77 -16.46
C ARG A 119 2.09 -10.73 -17.97
N PHE A 120 1.47 -9.70 -18.56
CA PHE A 120 1.64 -9.35 -19.96
C PHE A 120 1.99 -7.87 -20.08
N GLU A 121 3.10 -7.58 -20.77
CA GLU A 121 3.52 -6.22 -21.10
C GLU A 121 3.80 -6.18 -22.61
N SER A 122 3.23 -5.18 -23.29
CA SER A 122 3.35 -4.96 -24.74
C SER A 122 4.35 -3.87 -25.07
#